data_AF-A0A2D9D5B7-F1
#
_entry.id   AF-A0A2D9D5B7-F1
#
_cell.length_a   1.000
_cell.length_b   1.000
_cell.length_c   1.000
_cell.angle_alpha   90.00
_cell.angle_beta   90.00
_cell.angle_gamma   90.00
#
_symmetry.space_group_name_H-M   'P 1'
#
loop_
_entity.id
_entity.type
_entity.pdbx_description
1 polymer ?
#
loop_
_entity_poly.entity_id
_entity_poly.type
_entity_poly.pdbx_seq_one_letter_code
_entity_poly.pdbx_strand_id
1 'polypeptide(L)'
;MTEKKPIIHVFSNGLRLVYLHTESPVSHFGLTLLSGSRYERSHEMGLAHFLEHCLFKGTKKRKAFHILSRLDSVGGELNAYTAKEELCIYASYSKEYTDRAIELIADISINSSFPNKEIEKEKEIILDEINSYLDNPSDKIFDDFEELLFKNHELGNNILGNKKSVQSFDKEHLCNYVNRLFTTSNGVISFVGDLPLKKVVKICEKYFSNFPSHKNEIEINTFKNYKPFKVTRKEANYQNHLVIGGIAPGYTNKEKVCISLLINLLGGPALNSRLVLS
;
A
#
# COMPACT_ATOMS: atom_id res chain seq x y z
N MET A 1 -18.37 -4.38 -21.75
CA MET A 1 -17.36 -3.55 -21.08
C MET A 1 -16.69 -2.70 -22.14
N THR A 2 -16.94 -1.39 -22.14
CA THR A 2 -16.19 -0.45 -22.97
C THR A 2 -14.75 -0.43 -22.49
N GLU A 3 -13.80 -0.72 -23.39
CA GLU A 3 -12.37 -0.73 -23.09
C GLU A 3 -11.94 0.71 -22.74
N LYS A 4 -11.94 1.05 -21.45
CA LYS A 4 -11.47 2.34 -20.96
C LYS A 4 -9.95 2.34 -21.03
N LYS A 5 -9.37 3.01 -22.05
CA LYS A 5 -7.92 3.18 -22.18
C LYS A 5 -7.47 4.43 -21.41
N PRO A 6 -6.68 4.27 -20.34
CA PRO A 6 -6.16 5.43 -19.60
C PRO A 6 -5.12 6.18 -20.46
N ILE A 7 -5.02 7.49 -20.25
CA ILE A 7 -3.98 8.33 -20.84
C ILE A 7 -2.82 8.38 -19.86
N ILE A 8 -1.60 8.14 -20.34
CA ILE A 8 -0.38 8.26 -19.55
C ILE A 8 0.29 9.58 -19.89
N HIS A 9 0.56 10.40 -18.87
CA HIS A 9 1.37 11.61 -18.97
C HIS A 9 2.63 11.45 -18.11
N VAL A 10 3.77 11.90 -18.63
CA VAL A 10 5.05 11.88 -17.91
C VAL A 10 5.48 13.32 -17.68
N PHE A 11 5.64 13.70 -16.42
CA PHE A 11 6.10 15.04 -16.03
C PHE A 11 7.60 15.20 -16.28
N SER A 12 8.08 16.44 -16.30
CA SER A 12 9.50 16.76 -16.51
C SER A 12 10.44 16.15 -15.46
N ASN A 13 9.96 15.92 -14.24
CA ASN A 13 10.70 15.25 -13.17
C ASN A 13 10.63 13.71 -13.22
N GLY A 14 10.01 13.14 -14.25
CA GLY A 14 9.89 11.70 -14.47
C GLY A 14 8.70 11.03 -13.79
N LEU A 15 7.93 11.75 -12.96
CA LEU A 15 6.73 11.21 -12.33
C LEU A 15 5.68 10.91 -13.40
N ARG A 16 4.89 9.86 -13.21
CA ARG A 16 3.87 9.42 -14.16
C ARG A 16 2.48 9.70 -13.63
N LEU A 17 1.58 10.15 -14.49
CA LEU A 17 0.15 10.27 -14.25
C LEU A 17 -0.60 9.30 -15.15
N VAL A 18 -1.40 8.41 -14.55
CA VAL A 18 -2.40 7.58 -15.20
C VAL A 18 -3.75 8.27 -15.05
N TYR A 19 -4.26 8.81 -16.14
CA TYR A 19 -5.49 9.60 -16.18
C TYR A 19 -6.62 8.81 -16.84
N LEU A 20 -7.78 8.79 -16.20
CA LEU A 20 -9.01 8.27 -16.78
C LEU A 20 -10.16 9.27 -16.58
N HIS A 21 -10.72 9.75 -17.67
CA HIS A 21 -11.90 10.62 -17.61
C HIS A 21 -13.17 9.80 -17.30
N THR A 22 -14.01 10.32 -16.42
CA THR A 22 -15.36 9.80 -16.19
C THR A 22 -16.29 10.95 -15.82
N GLU A 23 -17.50 10.96 -16.35
CA GLU A 23 -18.53 11.95 -16.02
C GLU A 23 -19.15 11.61 -14.66
N SER A 24 -18.48 11.99 -13.58
CA SER A 24 -18.88 11.74 -12.20
C SER A 24 -18.71 13.00 -11.36
N PRO A 25 -19.65 13.31 -10.43
CA PRO A 25 -19.45 14.38 -9.46
C PRO A 25 -18.32 14.08 -8.47
N VAL A 26 -17.96 12.80 -8.31
CA VAL A 26 -16.86 12.32 -7.45
C VAL A 26 -15.62 12.05 -8.30
N SER A 27 -14.48 12.50 -7.80
CA SER A 27 -13.15 12.22 -8.35
C SER A 27 -12.32 11.42 -7.34
N HIS A 28 -11.43 10.60 -7.86
CA HIS A 28 -10.45 9.83 -7.11
C HIS A 28 -9.05 10.21 -7.56
N PHE A 29 -8.14 10.37 -6.60
CA PHE A 29 -6.73 10.62 -6.85
C PHE A 29 -5.89 9.80 -5.89
N GLY A 30 -4.85 9.15 -6.40
CA GLY A 30 -3.93 8.37 -5.60
C GLY A 30 -2.48 8.55 -6.03
N LEU A 31 -1.57 8.52 -5.06
CA LEU A 31 -0.15 8.32 -5.27
C LEU A 31 0.19 6.90 -4.84
N THR A 32 0.57 6.05 -5.79
CA THR A 32 1.04 4.69 -5.54
C THR A 32 2.56 4.67 -5.70
N LEU A 33 3.24 4.14 -4.70
CA LEU A 33 4.70 4.04 -4.65
C LEU A 33 5.10 2.57 -4.64
N LEU A 34 6.10 2.22 -5.46
CA LEU A 34 6.79 0.93 -5.37
C LEU A 34 7.60 0.91 -4.06
N SER A 35 6.93 0.44 -3.01
CA SER A 35 7.28 0.51 -1.59
C SER A 35 6.56 -0.64 -0.87
N GLY A 36 6.53 -0.72 0.45
CA GLY A 36 5.91 -1.83 1.19
C GLY A 36 6.94 -2.75 1.83
N SER A 37 6.44 -3.78 2.52
CA SER A 37 7.27 -4.59 3.42
C SER A 37 8.40 -5.35 2.72
N ARG A 38 8.29 -5.60 1.41
CA ARG A 38 9.36 -6.23 0.60
C ARG A 38 10.62 -5.37 0.52
N TYR A 39 10.51 -4.05 0.64
CA TYR A 39 11.62 -3.11 0.47
C TYR A 39 12.21 -2.62 1.79
N GLU A 40 11.82 -3.28 2.88
CA GLU A 40 12.39 -3.11 4.21
C GLU A 40 13.74 -3.81 4.30
N ARG A 41 14.69 -3.18 5.00
CA ARG A 41 15.92 -3.85 5.42
C ARG A 41 15.62 -4.79 6.58
N SER A 42 16.57 -5.67 6.89
CA SER A 42 16.44 -6.65 7.98
C SER A 42 16.11 -6.05 9.36
N HIS A 43 16.48 -4.79 9.61
CA HIS A 43 16.20 -4.05 10.85
C HIS A 43 14.98 -3.11 10.74
N GLU A 44 14.30 -3.09 9.60
CA GLU A 44 13.16 -2.21 9.29
C GLU A 44 11.85 -3.02 9.18
N MET A 45 11.78 -4.22 9.75
CA MET A 45 10.62 -5.11 9.62
C MET A 45 9.34 -4.49 10.21
N GLY A 46 8.37 -4.18 9.36
CA GLY A 46 7.13 -3.47 9.71
C GLY A 46 7.20 -1.94 9.59
N LEU A 47 8.31 -1.39 9.11
CA LEU A 47 8.50 0.06 8.98
C LEU A 47 7.60 0.67 7.90
N ALA A 48 7.26 -0.06 6.84
CA ALA A 48 6.38 0.43 5.78
C ALA A 48 4.97 0.69 6.32
N HIS A 49 4.43 -0.25 7.09
CA HIS A 49 3.15 -0.11 7.79
C HIS A 49 3.22 0.98 8.86
N PHE A 50 4.29 1.01 9.65
CA PHE A 50 4.51 2.08 10.64
C PHE A 50 4.55 3.48 10.00
N LEU A 51 5.16 3.60 8.82
CA LEU A 51 5.19 4.83 8.04
C LEU A 51 3.77 5.25 7.62
N GLU A 52 2.95 4.34 7.14
CA GLU A 52 1.56 4.60 6.75
C GLU A 52 0.79 5.33 7.85
N HIS A 53 0.81 4.79 9.07
CA HIS A 53 0.20 5.41 10.23
C HIS A 53 0.75 6.81 10.50
N CYS A 54 2.08 6.94 10.42
CA CYS A 54 2.79 8.17 10.73
C CYS A 54 2.61 9.29 9.70
N LEU A 55 2.33 8.97 8.43
CA LEU A 55 2.15 9.94 7.34
C LEU A 55 1.04 10.96 7.64
N PHE A 56 -0.02 10.55 8.33
CA PHE A 56 -1.15 11.41 8.66
C PHE A 56 -0.97 12.25 9.94
N LYS A 57 0.15 12.09 10.66
CA LYS A 57 0.31 12.68 12.00
C LYS A 57 0.90 14.08 11.99
N GLY A 58 1.51 14.50 10.89
CA GLY A 58 1.93 15.88 10.73
C GLY A 58 2.80 16.13 9.51
N THR A 59 2.65 17.32 8.95
CA THR A 59 3.55 17.88 7.94
C THR A 59 4.26 19.10 8.50
N LYS A 60 5.12 19.75 7.70
CA LYS A 60 5.72 21.05 8.04
C LYS A 60 4.66 22.14 8.27
N LYS A 61 3.49 22.03 7.63
CA LYS A 61 2.42 23.06 7.67
C LYS A 61 1.22 22.66 8.52
N ARG A 62 1.03 21.37 8.79
CA ARG A 62 -0.21 20.82 9.36
C ARG A 62 0.05 19.87 10.50
N LYS A 63 -0.80 19.95 11.53
CA LYS A 63 -0.91 18.93 12.58
C LYS A 63 -1.86 17.83 12.12
N ALA A 64 -1.82 16.66 12.76
CA ALA A 64 -2.70 15.52 12.47
C ALA A 64 -4.17 15.91 12.23
N PHE A 65 -4.77 16.65 13.17
CA PHE A 65 -6.16 17.10 13.08
C PHE A 65 -6.43 17.92 11.80
N HIS A 66 -5.52 18.82 11.42
CA HIS A 66 -5.68 19.61 10.20
C HIS A 66 -5.59 18.76 8.94
N ILE A 67 -4.85 17.65 8.96
CA ILE A 67 -4.73 16.74 7.82
C ILE A 67 -6.04 15.98 7.66
N LEU A 68 -6.51 15.32 8.72
CA LEU A 68 -7.73 14.50 8.73
C LEU A 68 -8.96 15.36 8.37
N SER A 69 -9.15 16.49 9.05
CA SER A 69 -10.33 17.33 8.80
C SER A 69 -10.34 18.07 7.46
N ARG A 70 -9.22 18.10 6.72
CA ARG A 70 -9.10 18.89 5.48
C ARG A 70 -10.06 18.41 4.41
N LEU A 71 -10.21 17.10 4.25
CA LEU A 71 -11.14 16.50 3.29
C LEU A 71 -12.46 16.11 3.95
N ASP A 72 -12.46 15.67 5.21
CA ASP A 72 -13.70 15.34 5.93
C ASP A 72 -14.69 16.52 5.97
N SER A 73 -14.18 17.74 6.17
CA SER A 73 -15.02 18.96 6.22
C SER A 73 -15.79 19.26 4.93
N VAL A 74 -15.45 18.58 3.83
CA VAL A 74 -16.09 18.73 2.51
C VAL A 74 -16.65 17.40 2.00
N GLY A 75 -16.83 16.42 2.89
CA GLY A 75 -17.35 15.09 2.57
C GLY A 75 -16.40 14.24 1.70
N GLY A 76 -15.11 14.58 1.69
CA GLY A 76 -14.08 13.75 1.07
C GLY A 76 -13.49 12.75 2.06
N GLU A 77 -12.96 11.66 1.54
CA GLU A 77 -12.23 10.63 2.28
C GLU A 77 -10.75 10.70 1.90
N LEU A 78 -9.88 10.53 2.89
CA LEU A 78 -8.44 10.39 2.72
C LEU A 78 -8.01 9.09 3.41
N ASN A 79 -7.27 8.26 2.72
CA ASN A 79 -6.81 6.99 3.27
C ASN A 79 -5.46 6.58 2.67
N ALA A 80 -4.82 5.59 3.28
CA ALA A 80 -3.68 4.90 2.71
C ALA A 80 -3.78 3.40 2.99
N TYR A 81 -2.97 2.63 2.29
CA TYR A 81 -2.70 1.24 2.64
C TYR A 81 -1.29 0.86 2.24
N THR A 82 -0.79 -0.16 2.90
CA THR A 82 0.51 -0.78 2.65
C THR A 82 0.31 -2.25 2.35
N ALA A 83 0.89 -2.69 1.24
CA ALA A 83 1.02 -4.08 0.88
C ALA A 83 2.49 -4.50 0.90
N LYS A 84 2.81 -5.70 0.43
CA LYS A 84 4.21 -6.14 0.32
C LYS A 84 4.99 -5.33 -0.70
N GLU A 85 4.35 -4.92 -1.80
CA GLU A 85 5.03 -4.32 -2.95
C GLU A 85 4.56 -2.92 -3.33
N GLU A 86 3.56 -2.39 -2.63
CA GLU A 86 3.11 -1.02 -2.81
C GLU A 86 2.69 -0.35 -1.50
N LEU A 87 2.83 0.98 -1.49
CA LEU A 87 2.16 1.86 -0.54
C LEU A 87 1.37 2.88 -1.35
N CYS A 88 0.08 3.03 -1.04
CA CYS A 88 -0.81 3.92 -1.76
C CYS A 88 -1.43 4.94 -0.82
N ILE A 89 -1.35 6.23 -1.15
CA ILE A 89 -2.04 7.32 -0.46
C ILE A 89 -3.08 7.87 -1.43
N TYR A 90 -4.35 7.83 -1.06
CA TYR A 90 -5.43 8.17 -1.98
C TYR A 90 -6.57 8.92 -1.30
N ALA A 91 -7.35 9.61 -2.12
CA ALA A 91 -8.51 10.35 -1.68
C ALA A 91 -9.66 10.26 -2.67
N SER A 92 -10.87 10.30 -2.12
CA SER A 92 -12.15 10.33 -2.84
C SER A 92 -12.87 11.61 -2.44
N TYR A 93 -13.31 12.43 -3.40
CA TYR A 93 -13.83 13.76 -3.09
C TYR A 93 -14.73 14.30 -4.21
N SER A 94 -15.58 15.28 -3.89
CA SER A 94 -16.33 16.03 -4.91
C SER A 94 -15.37 16.79 -5.82
N LYS A 95 -15.62 16.80 -7.15
CA LYS A 95 -14.73 17.34 -8.18
C LYS A 95 -14.26 18.78 -7.92
N GLU A 96 -15.06 19.57 -7.21
CA GLU A 96 -14.76 20.95 -6.82
C GLU A 96 -13.53 21.06 -5.92
N TYR A 97 -13.21 20.00 -5.17
CA TYR A 97 -12.10 19.96 -4.21
C TYR A 97 -10.83 19.28 -4.76
N THR A 98 -10.74 19.09 -6.09
CA THR A 98 -9.56 18.47 -6.73
C THR A 98 -8.24 19.13 -6.36
N ASP A 99 -8.16 20.47 -6.43
CA ASP A 99 -6.94 21.19 -6.05
C ASP A 99 -6.57 20.95 -4.57
N ARG A 100 -7.57 20.93 -3.68
CA ARG A 100 -7.40 20.69 -2.25
C ARG A 100 -6.88 19.28 -1.95
N ALA A 101 -7.44 18.26 -2.61
CA ALA A 101 -7.05 16.87 -2.36
C ALA A 101 -5.64 16.57 -2.89
N ILE A 102 -5.31 17.03 -4.10
CA ILE A 102 -3.98 16.84 -4.69
C ILE A 102 -2.93 17.58 -3.86
N GLU A 103 -3.23 18.79 -3.39
CA GLU A 103 -2.35 19.55 -2.47
C GLU A 103 -2.08 18.78 -1.18
N LEU A 104 -3.12 18.18 -0.58
CA LEU A 104 -2.99 17.45 0.67
C LEU A 104 -2.15 16.19 0.52
N ILE A 105 -2.39 15.38 -0.51
CA ILE A 105 -1.61 14.17 -0.77
C ILE A 105 -0.15 14.51 -1.06
N ALA A 106 0.11 15.59 -1.82
CA ALA A 106 1.47 16.06 -2.05
C ALA A 106 2.15 16.52 -0.75
N ASP A 107 1.46 17.27 0.12
CA ASP A 107 2.01 17.75 1.38
C ASP A 107 2.35 16.59 2.34
N ILE A 108 1.48 15.59 2.44
CA ILE A 108 1.71 14.37 3.24
C ILE A 108 2.91 13.59 2.69
N SER A 109 2.98 13.43 1.37
CA SER A 109 4.04 12.61 0.75
C SER A 109 5.42 13.26 0.78
N ILE A 110 5.49 14.60 0.67
CA ILE A 110 6.76 15.33 0.52
C ILE A 110 7.22 15.97 1.83
N ASN A 111 6.29 16.45 2.66
CA ASN A 111 6.59 17.32 3.80
C ASN A 111 6.21 16.72 5.15
N SER A 112 6.02 15.40 5.24
CA SER A 112 5.81 14.72 6.52
C SER A 112 6.93 15.04 7.52
N SER A 113 6.55 15.38 8.75
CA SER A 113 7.47 15.88 9.78
C SER A 113 7.73 14.89 10.91
N PHE A 114 6.95 13.81 10.98
CA PHE A 114 7.03 12.72 11.95
C PHE A 114 7.29 13.20 13.39
N PRO A 115 6.32 13.86 14.05
CA PRO A 115 6.51 14.37 15.40
C PRO A 115 6.75 13.23 16.40
N ASN A 116 7.82 13.29 17.20
CA ASN A 116 8.17 12.22 18.17
C ASN A 116 7.02 11.84 19.10
N LYS A 117 6.21 12.82 19.55
CA LYS A 117 5.05 12.55 20.40
C LYS A 117 3.99 11.69 19.72
N GLU A 118 3.83 11.81 18.41
CA GLU A 118 2.88 10.99 17.66
C GLU A 118 3.49 9.62 17.33
N ILE A 119 4.80 9.54 17.04
CA ILE A 119 5.52 8.26 16.86
C ILE A 119 5.31 7.34 18.08
N GLU A 120 5.53 7.85 19.29
CA GLU A 120 5.38 7.04 20.50
C GLU A 120 3.93 6.58 20.73
N LYS A 121 2.93 7.36 20.31
CA LYS A 121 1.53 6.92 20.36
C LYS A 121 1.21 5.85 19.32
N GLU A 122 1.69 6.03 18.09
CA GLU A 122 1.42 5.06 17.02
C GLU A 122 2.11 3.72 17.29
N LYS A 123 3.24 3.70 18.01
CA LYS A 123 3.84 2.44 18.49
C LYS A 123 2.85 1.62 19.31
N GLU A 124 2.20 2.23 20.30
CA GLU A 124 1.23 1.52 21.15
C GLU A 124 0.03 1.02 20.33
N ILE A 125 -0.50 1.85 19.43
CA ILE A 125 -1.63 1.48 18.56
C ILE A 125 -1.27 0.26 17.69
N ILE A 126 -0.09 0.26 17.08
CA ILE A 126 0.35 -0.83 16.20
C ILE A 126 0.69 -2.09 17.01
N LEU A 127 1.20 -1.94 18.23
CA LEU A 127 1.39 -3.09 19.12
C LEU A 127 0.06 -3.77 19.48
N ASP A 128 -1.00 -2.98 19.70
CA ASP A 128 -2.35 -3.50 19.93
C ASP A 128 -2.93 -4.15 18.68
N GLU A 129 -2.70 -3.58 17.50
CA GLU A 129 -3.10 -4.17 16.23
C GLU A 129 -2.41 -5.53 15.98
N ILE A 130 -1.10 -5.62 16.24
CA ILE A 130 -0.35 -6.89 16.18
C ILE A 130 -0.96 -7.92 17.12
N ASN A 131 -1.36 -7.53 18.34
CA ASN A 131 -2.01 -8.45 19.29
C ASN A 131 -3.37 -8.92 18.77
N SER A 132 -4.20 -7.99 18.33
CA SER A 132 -5.52 -8.30 17.76
C SER A 132 -5.42 -9.24 16.56
N TYR A 133 -4.38 -9.07 15.74
CA TYR A 133 -4.13 -9.93 14.59
C TYR A 133 -3.67 -11.34 15.01
N LEU A 134 -2.77 -11.43 15.99
CA LEU A 134 -2.33 -12.72 16.55
C LEU A 134 -3.46 -13.50 17.21
N ASP A 135 -4.47 -12.80 17.73
CA ASP A 135 -5.69 -13.37 18.31
C ASP A 135 -6.73 -13.79 17.25
N ASN A 136 -6.47 -13.56 15.95
CA ASN A 136 -7.29 -14.05 14.85
C ASN A 136 -6.60 -15.19 14.07
N PRO A 137 -6.86 -16.47 14.40
CA PRO A 137 -6.27 -17.61 13.70
C PRO A 137 -6.56 -17.68 12.21
N SER A 138 -7.70 -17.11 11.77
CA SER A 138 -8.12 -17.15 10.37
C SER A 138 -7.28 -16.25 9.46
N ASP A 139 -6.76 -15.15 10.00
CA ASP A 139 -5.87 -14.24 9.28
C ASP A 139 -4.40 -14.68 9.45
N LYS A 140 -4.00 -14.94 10.71
CA LYS A 140 -2.64 -15.35 11.08
C LYS A 140 -2.12 -16.54 10.26
N ILE A 141 -2.98 -17.51 9.93
CA ILE A 141 -2.56 -18.70 9.15
C ILE A 141 -2.04 -18.35 7.76
N PHE A 142 -2.49 -17.25 7.15
CA PHE A 142 -1.99 -16.80 5.84
C PHE A 142 -0.58 -16.25 5.95
N ASP A 143 -0.29 -15.42 6.95
CA ASP A 143 1.07 -14.92 7.19
C ASP A 143 2.03 -16.04 7.58
N ASP A 144 1.62 -16.94 8.48
CA ASP A 144 2.39 -18.14 8.83
C ASP A 144 2.70 -18.98 7.58
N PHE A 145 1.73 -19.12 6.67
CA PHE A 145 1.91 -19.84 5.42
C PHE A 145 2.88 -19.11 4.47
N GLU A 146 2.75 -17.79 4.33
CA GLU A 146 3.63 -16.98 3.48
C GLU A 146 5.07 -16.91 3.98
N GLU A 147 5.28 -16.80 5.30
CA GLU A 147 6.62 -16.83 5.90
C GLU A 147 7.33 -18.16 5.61
N LEU A 148 6.59 -19.27 5.67
CA LEU A 148 7.11 -20.60 5.31
C LEU A 148 7.34 -20.74 3.80
N LEU A 149 6.43 -20.19 2.98
CA LEU A 149 6.50 -20.23 1.53
C LEU A 149 7.70 -19.45 0.99
N PHE A 150 7.94 -18.26 1.53
CA PHE A 150 9.00 -17.33 1.15
C PHE A 150 10.12 -17.29 2.20
N LYS A 151 10.44 -18.43 2.79
CA LYS A 151 11.46 -18.53 3.84
C LYS A 151 12.79 -17.88 3.40
N ASN A 152 13.33 -17.02 4.27
CA ASN A 152 14.56 -16.24 4.05
C ASN A 152 14.49 -15.29 2.83
N HIS A 153 13.30 -14.80 2.49
CA HIS A 153 13.07 -13.86 1.40
C HIS A 153 12.18 -12.72 1.90
N GLU A 154 12.32 -11.52 1.35
CA GLU A 154 11.66 -10.30 1.83
C GLU A 154 10.12 -10.38 1.71
N LEU A 155 9.63 -11.13 0.71
CA LEU A 155 8.21 -11.46 0.55
C LEU A 155 7.61 -12.28 1.71
N GLY A 156 8.45 -12.97 2.50
CA GLY A 156 8.00 -13.72 3.68
C GLY A 156 7.84 -12.85 4.93
N ASN A 157 8.28 -11.59 4.89
CA ASN A 157 8.15 -10.70 6.03
C ASN A 157 6.69 -10.28 6.23
N ASN A 158 6.25 -10.30 7.49
CA ASN A 158 4.95 -9.78 7.90
C ASN A 158 4.91 -8.25 7.73
N ILE A 159 3.81 -7.73 7.19
CA ILE A 159 3.62 -6.29 6.94
C ILE A 159 3.58 -5.49 8.25
N LEU A 160 2.97 -6.03 9.31
CA LEU A 160 2.90 -5.41 10.64
C LEU A 160 4.27 -5.44 11.36
N GLY A 161 5.16 -6.33 10.90
CA GLY A 161 6.45 -6.58 11.53
C GLY A 161 6.33 -7.32 12.85
N ASN A 162 7.20 -6.98 13.81
CA ASN A 162 7.18 -7.59 15.14
C ASN A 162 7.35 -6.55 16.23
N LYS A 163 6.91 -6.89 17.45
CA LYS A 163 6.92 -5.99 18.60
C LYS A 163 8.29 -5.34 18.86
N LYS A 164 9.37 -6.11 18.72
CA LYS A 164 10.74 -5.60 18.95
C LYS A 164 11.13 -4.53 17.93
N SER A 165 10.80 -4.76 16.66
CA SER A 165 11.12 -3.84 15.56
C SER A 165 10.30 -2.56 15.69
N VAL A 166 8.99 -2.68 15.90
CA VAL A 166 8.09 -1.53 16.08
C VAL A 166 8.52 -0.64 17.25
N GLN A 167 8.90 -1.23 18.38
CA GLN A 167 9.39 -0.46 19.54
C GLN A 167 10.70 0.29 19.25
N SER A 168 11.55 -0.26 18.39
CA SER A 168 12.86 0.33 18.04
C SER A 168 12.77 1.48 17.05
N PHE A 169 11.66 1.62 16.32
CA PHE A 169 11.54 2.64 15.29
C PHE A 169 11.57 4.05 15.85
N ASP A 170 12.18 4.95 15.08
CA ASP A 170 12.23 6.37 15.39
C ASP A 170 12.01 7.19 14.12
N LYS A 171 12.09 8.50 14.29
CA LYS A 171 11.95 9.46 13.19
C LYS A 171 12.99 9.25 12.09
N GLU A 172 14.21 8.86 12.44
CA GLU A 172 15.28 8.70 11.47
C GLU A 172 15.00 7.52 10.54
N HIS A 173 14.53 6.40 11.07
CA HIS A 173 14.09 5.25 10.29
C HIS A 173 13.01 5.65 9.26
N LEU A 174 11.98 6.37 9.70
CA LEU A 174 10.91 6.88 8.83
C LEU A 174 11.45 7.80 7.72
N CYS A 175 12.30 8.77 8.08
CA CYS A 175 12.89 9.70 7.12
C CYS A 175 13.78 8.98 6.10
N ASN A 176 14.58 8.01 6.56
CA ASN A 176 15.46 7.22 5.71
C ASN A 176 14.66 6.35 4.73
N TYR A 177 13.56 5.75 5.19
CA TYR A 177 12.67 4.97 4.33
C TYR A 177 12.02 5.85 3.24
N VAL A 178 11.48 7.01 3.63
CA VAL A 178 10.90 7.98 2.67
C VAL A 178 11.94 8.45 1.67
N ASN A 179 13.13 8.88 2.13
CA ASN A 179 14.21 9.35 1.24
C ASN A 179 14.66 8.27 0.24
N ARG A 180 14.58 7.00 0.63
CA ARG A 180 14.95 5.87 -0.24
C ARG A 180 13.86 5.58 -1.28
N LEU A 181 12.59 5.57 -0.89
CA LEU A 181 11.54 4.96 -1.72
C LEU A 181 10.57 5.98 -2.34
N PHE A 182 10.41 7.17 -1.77
CA PHE A 182 9.48 8.19 -2.24
C PHE A 182 10.13 9.04 -3.34
N THR A 183 10.28 8.44 -4.52
CA THR A 183 10.94 9.04 -5.67
C THR A 183 10.06 9.03 -6.91
N THR A 184 10.31 9.93 -7.86
CA THR A 184 9.52 10.01 -9.10
C THR A 184 9.65 8.74 -9.96
N SER A 185 10.77 8.01 -9.87
CA SER A 185 10.95 6.72 -10.54
C SER A 185 10.07 5.62 -9.96
N ASN A 186 9.80 5.68 -8.65
CA ASN A 186 9.02 4.67 -7.92
C ASN A 186 7.54 5.05 -7.78
N GLY A 187 7.18 6.29 -8.08
CA GLY A 187 5.81 6.79 -7.96
C GLY A 187 5.01 6.77 -9.25
N VAL A 188 3.71 6.54 -9.11
CA VAL A 188 2.69 6.76 -10.13
C VAL A 188 1.51 7.47 -9.49
N ILE A 189 1.08 8.56 -10.09
CA ILE A 189 -0.18 9.21 -9.77
C ILE A 189 -1.28 8.56 -10.60
N SER A 190 -2.42 8.31 -9.97
CA SER A 190 -3.65 7.88 -10.62
C SER A 190 -4.75 8.94 -10.42
N PHE A 191 -5.50 9.25 -11.47
CA PHE A 191 -6.65 10.15 -11.40
C PHE A 191 -7.83 9.58 -12.19
N VAL A 192 -9.00 9.54 -11.56
CA VAL A 192 -10.26 9.19 -12.20
C VAL A 192 -11.31 10.24 -11.84
N GLY A 193 -11.88 10.95 -12.82
CA GLY A 193 -12.88 11.96 -12.53
C GLY A 193 -13.30 12.86 -13.69
N ASP A 194 -14.22 13.77 -13.39
CA ASP A 194 -14.78 14.76 -14.32
C ASP A 194 -13.95 16.04 -14.33
N LEU A 195 -12.69 15.94 -14.79
CA LEU A 195 -11.83 17.10 -14.99
C LEU A 195 -10.95 16.92 -16.24
N PRO A 196 -10.80 17.93 -17.11
CA PRO A 196 -9.92 17.85 -18.27
C PRO A 196 -8.46 17.56 -17.88
N LEU A 197 -7.80 16.67 -18.64
CA LEU A 197 -6.39 16.29 -18.42
C LEU A 197 -5.47 17.51 -18.20
N LYS A 198 -5.59 18.56 -19.02
CA LYS A 198 -4.77 19.78 -18.90
C LYS A 198 -4.87 20.45 -17.52
N LYS A 199 -6.05 20.41 -16.90
CA LYS A 199 -6.24 20.96 -15.55
C LYS A 199 -5.58 20.08 -14.50
N VAL A 200 -5.77 18.75 -14.58
CA VAL A 200 -5.13 17.79 -13.66
C VAL A 200 -3.61 17.91 -13.73
N VAL A 201 -3.04 17.88 -14.93
CA VAL A 201 -1.59 18.05 -15.16
C VAL A 201 -1.07 19.32 -14.51
N LYS A 202 -1.73 20.47 -14.72
CA LYS A 202 -1.32 21.75 -14.11
C LYS A 202 -1.34 21.73 -12.57
N ILE A 203 -2.35 21.07 -11.97
CA ILE A 203 -2.43 20.95 -10.51
C ILE A 203 -1.33 20.01 -9.98
N CYS A 204 -1.09 18.88 -10.66
CA CYS A 204 0.00 17.97 -10.32
C CYS A 204 1.36 18.65 -10.45
N GLU A 205 1.64 19.37 -11.52
CA GLU A 205 2.90 20.12 -11.70
C GLU A 205 3.12 21.14 -10.57
N LYS A 206 2.06 21.83 -10.16
CA LYS A 206 2.11 22.80 -9.06
C LYS A 206 2.57 22.17 -7.74
N TYR A 207 2.07 20.97 -7.41
CA TYR A 207 2.29 20.37 -6.08
C TYR A 207 3.38 19.28 -6.05
N PHE A 208 3.60 18.56 -7.16
CA PHE A 208 4.56 17.46 -7.29
C PHE A 208 5.83 17.82 -8.05
N SER A 209 6.01 19.08 -8.49
CA SER A 209 7.26 19.51 -9.15
C SER A 209 8.51 19.22 -8.32
N ASN A 210 8.44 19.43 -7.00
CA ASN A 210 9.52 19.19 -6.06
C ASN A 210 9.59 17.75 -5.53
N PHE A 211 8.84 16.80 -6.11
CA PHE A 211 8.93 15.41 -5.70
C PHE A 211 10.36 14.88 -5.98
N PRO A 212 11.00 14.18 -5.03
CA PRO A 212 12.39 13.73 -5.18
C PRO A 212 12.59 12.90 -6.45
N SER A 213 13.57 13.26 -7.29
CA SER A 213 13.76 12.67 -8.63
C SER A 213 15.06 11.90 -8.79
N HIS A 214 15.76 11.60 -7.69
CA HIS A 214 16.93 10.74 -7.77
C HIS A 214 16.55 9.33 -8.20
N LYS A 215 17.31 8.77 -9.13
CA LYS A 215 17.17 7.37 -9.51
C LYS A 215 17.56 6.52 -8.32
N ASN A 216 16.63 5.68 -7.89
CA ASN A 216 16.96 4.57 -7.02
C ASN A 216 16.68 3.28 -7.79
N GLU A 217 17.74 2.52 -8.08
CA GLU A 217 17.58 1.18 -8.62
C GLU A 217 17.20 0.26 -7.46
N ILE A 218 15.90 -0.01 -7.33
CA ILE A 218 15.43 -1.04 -6.43
C ILE A 218 15.82 -2.38 -7.03
N GLU A 219 16.76 -3.08 -6.40
CA GLU A 219 17.07 -4.46 -6.75
C GLU A 219 15.92 -5.38 -6.32
N ILE A 220 15.21 -5.93 -7.30
CA ILE A 220 14.09 -6.85 -7.06
C ILE A 220 14.61 -8.29 -7.09
N ASN A 221 14.84 -8.86 -5.91
CA ASN A 221 15.22 -10.27 -5.79
C ASN A 221 14.04 -11.18 -6.13
N THR A 222 14.14 -11.95 -7.21
CA THR A 222 13.09 -12.92 -7.57
C THR A 222 13.22 -14.17 -6.71
N PHE A 223 12.14 -14.56 -6.03
CA PHE A 223 12.10 -15.80 -5.26
C PHE A 223 12.20 -17.02 -6.18
N LYS A 224 13.17 -17.90 -5.92
CA LYS A 224 13.42 -19.13 -6.69
C LYS A 224 13.46 -20.41 -5.85
N ASN A 225 13.55 -20.28 -4.52
CA ASN A 225 13.89 -21.39 -3.63
C ASN A 225 12.66 -22.00 -2.97
N TYR A 226 11.61 -22.28 -3.75
CA TYR A 226 10.42 -22.95 -3.23
C TYR A 226 10.75 -24.37 -2.77
N LYS A 227 10.33 -24.72 -1.56
CA LYS A 227 10.40 -26.07 -1.01
C LYS A 227 9.03 -26.45 -0.47
N PRO A 228 8.43 -27.57 -0.91
CA PRO A 228 7.19 -28.05 -0.31
C PRO A 228 7.34 -28.27 1.19
N PHE A 229 6.30 -27.94 1.94
CA PHE A 229 6.25 -28.13 3.38
C PHE A 229 4.86 -28.58 3.81
N LYS A 230 4.81 -29.26 4.95
CA LYS A 230 3.57 -29.60 5.66
C LYS A 230 3.82 -29.36 7.14
N VAL A 231 3.06 -28.45 7.72
CA VAL A 231 3.18 -28.07 9.13
C VAL A 231 1.79 -28.18 9.75
N THR A 232 1.73 -28.76 10.95
CA THR A 232 0.51 -28.82 11.76
C THR A 232 0.87 -28.28 13.14
N ARG A 233 0.16 -27.24 13.57
CA ARG A 233 0.34 -26.62 14.88
C ARG A 233 -0.94 -26.85 15.68
N LYS A 234 -0.79 -27.17 16.97
CA LYS A 234 -1.90 -27.22 17.92
C LYS A 234 -1.96 -25.89 18.63
N GLU A 235 -2.99 -25.10 18.34
CA GLU A 235 -3.25 -23.80 18.95
C GLU A 235 -4.58 -23.83 19.69
N ALA A 236 -4.78 -22.90 20.63
CA ALA A 236 -5.97 -22.82 21.46
C ALA A 236 -7.16 -22.18 20.71
N ASN A 237 -7.66 -22.88 19.68
CA ASN A 237 -8.70 -22.39 18.77
C ASN A 237 -9.96 -23.25 18.87
N TYR A 238 -11.13 -22.65 18.63
CA TYR A 238 -12.41 -23.37 18.57
C TYR A 238 -12.59 -24.18 17.27
N GLN A 239 -11.92 -23.78 16.20
CA GLN A 239 -12.01 -24.39 14.88
C GLN A 239 -10.62 -24.73 14.33
N ASN A 240 -10.56 -25.71 13.42
CA ASN A 240 -9.36 -26.03 12.68
C ASN A 240 -9.27 -25.15 11.43
N HIS A 241 -8.14 -24.50 11.23
CA HIS A 241 -7.84 -23.72 10.03
C HIS A 241 -6.83 -24.48 9.18
N LEU A 242 -7.07 -24.55 7.86
CA LEU A 242 -6.23 -25.26 6.91
C LEU A 242 -5.97 -24.37 5.69
N VAL A 243 -4.70 -24.21 5.33
CA VAL A 243 -4.26 -23.54 4.11
C VAL A 243 -3.45 -24.53 3.28
N ILE A 244 -3.77 -24.61 1.98
CA ILE A 244 -3.03 -25.38 0.98
C ILE A 244 -2.73 -24.42 -0.18
N GLY A 245 -1.46 -24.33 -0.57
CA GLY A 245 -1.05 -23.44 -1.66
C GLY A 245 0.37 -23.71 -2.12
N GLY A 246 0.84 -22.88 -3.05
CA GLY A 246 2.18 -22.92 -3.60
C GLY A 246 2.47 -21.68 -4.43
N ILE A 247 3.56 -21.70 -5.19
CA ILE A 247 3.95 -20.59 -6.05
C ILE A 247 3.02 -20.49 -7.26
N ALA A 248 2.56 -19.27 -7.53
CA ALA A 248 1.79 -18.93 -8.72
C ALA A 248 2.62 -18.03 -9.68
N PRO A 249 2.36 -18.11 -11.01
CA PRO A 249 2.70 -17.11 -12.00
C PRO A 249 2.51 -15.66 -11.53
N GLY A 250 3.55 -14.84 -11.72
CA GLY A 250 3.52 -13.42 -11.41
C GLY A 250 2.68 -12.58 -12.40
N TYR A 251 2.60 -11.27 -12.13
CA TYR A 251 1.73 -10.32 -12.86
C TYR A 251 1.92 -10.28 -14.39
N THR A 252 3.15 -10.48 -14.87
CA THR A 252 3.50 -10.40 -16.30
C THR A 252 3.42 -11.75 -17.02
N ASN A 253 3.22 -12.84 -16.29
CA ASN A 253 3.14 -14.18 -16.88
C ASN A 253 1.76 -14.39 -17.53
N LYS A 254 1.74 -14.86 -18.77
CA LYS A 254 0.51 -15.16 -19.53
C LYS A 254 -0.36 -16.23 -18.86
N GLU A 255 0.25 -17.15 -18.11
CA GLU A 255 -0.46 -18.20 -17.36
C GLU A 255 -1.32 -17.67 -16.21
N LYS A 256 -1.14 -16.40 -15.80
CA LYS A 256 -1.98 -15.75 -14.80
C LYS A 256 -3.47 -15.87 -15.13
N VAL A 257 -3.83 -15.75 -16.42
CA VAL A 257 -5.22 -15.86 -16.87
C VAL A 257 -5.75 -17.27 -16.66
N CYS A 258 -4.95 -18.29 -16.97
CA CYS A 258 -5.31 -19.70 -16.79
C CYS A 258 -5.54 -20.02 -15.31
N ILE A 259 -4.68 -19.51 -14.42
CA ILE A 259 -4.83 -19.74 -12.97
C ILE A 259 -6.02 -18.98 -12.39
N SER A 260 -6.28 -17.74 -12.85
CA SER A 260 -7.48 -17.01 -12.45
C SER A 260 -8.76 -17.77 -12.82
N LEU A 261 -8.80 -18.42 -13.99
CA LEU A 261 -9.90 -19.30 -14.38
C LEU A 261 -10.01 -20.53 -13.46
N LEU A 262 -8.88 -21.17 -13.14
CA LEU A 262 -8.85 -22.32 -12.22
C LEU A 262 -9.36 -21.95 -10.83
N ILE A 263 -8.93 -20.81 -10.27
CA ILE A 263 -9.39 -20.30 -8.98
C ILE A 263 -10.92 -20.09 -9.02
N ASN A 264 -11.43 -19.49 -10.09
CA ASN A 264 -12.87 -19.28 -10.27
C ASN A 264 -13.66 -20.61 -10.31
N LEU A 265 -13.13 -21.64 -10.97
CA LEU A 265 -13.75 -22.96 -11.04
C LEU A 265 -13.77 -23.67 -9.68
N LEU A 266 -12.67 -23.56 -8.91
CA LEU A 266 -12.50 -24.27 -7.65
C LEU A 266 -13.27 -23.61 -6.51
N GLY A 267 -13.08 -22.32 -6.27
CA GLY A 267 -13.65 -21.60 -5.13
C GLY A 267 -13.95 -20.14 -5.44
N GLY A 268 -14.29 -19.83 -6.70
CA GLY A 268 -14.63 -18.48 -7.13
C GLY A 268 -15.86 -17.91 -6.42
N PRO A 269 -16.19 -16.63 -6.67
CA PRO A 269 -17.30 -15.93 -6.03
C PRO A 269 -18.68 -16.52 -6.40
N ALA A 270 -18.73 -17.36 -7.43
CA ALA A 270 -19.95 -18.04 -7.82
C ALA A 270 -20.21 -19.24 -6.89
N LEU A 271 -21.45 -19.33 -6.40
CA LEU A 271 -21.91 -20.41 -5.51
C LEU A 271 -21.90 -21.80 -6.17
N ASN A 272 -21.68 -21.87 -7.49
CA ASN A 272 -21.56 -23.13 -8.24
C ASN A 272 -20.11 -23.59 -8.43
N SER A 273 -19.16 -23.01 -7.68
CA SER A 273 -17.77 -23.47 -7.69
C SER A 273 -17.63 -24.83 -7.00
N ARG A 274 -16.63 -25.61 -7.41
CA ARG A 274 -16.51 -27.02 -7.03
C ARG A 274 -16.35 -27.26 -5.53
N LEU A 275 -15.64 -26.39 -4.83
CA LEU A 275 -15.40 -26.50 -3.39
C LEU A 275 -16.57 -25.97 -2.55
N VAL A 276 -17.42 -25.10 -3.12
CA VAL A 276 -18.63 -24.63 -2.44
C VAL A 276 -19.75 -25.67 -2.54
N LEU A 277 -19.80 -26.42 -3.65
CA LEU A 277 -20.77 -27.49 -3.88
C LEU A 277 -20.42 -28.82 -3.19
N SER A 278 -19.19 -28.98 -2.68
CA SER A 278 -18.71 -30.19 -2.00
C SER A 278 -19.01 -30.18 -0.51
#